data_AF-A0AAU9KDD5-F1
#
_entry.id   AF-A0AAU9KDD5-F1
#
_cell.length_a   1.000
_cell.length_b   1.000
_cell.length_c   1.000
_cell.angle_alpha   90.00
_cell.angle_beta   90.00
_cell.angle_gamma   90.00
#
_symmetry.space_group_name_H-M   'P 1'
#
loop_
_entity.id
_entity.type
_entity.pdbx_description
1 polymer ?
#
loop_
_entity_poly.entity_id
_entity_poly.type
_entity_poly.pdbx_seq_one_letter_code
_entity_poly.pdbx_strand_id
1 'polypeptide(L)'
;MVYTIRHKGFWDYAVGNGYYDRNFHNFIKKIEPPKEQTLFITRKNDSYFPFRYLHVYRTLKRASNQFFQGNELIQNVFTLSIRAMYQRVPEEMFTQRYGGWDMLVHKGERHWELMTYNQHPLQQDLYEMVNKYIHETQGEKSEEEKQRAEEILKKLETLTKAKKERLGLKPYETLEQQDLADTFDEVMKEERASRGSAHYVKPLEEVEAEDEKENPRRVSYFY
;
A
#
# COMPACT_ATOMS: atom_id res chain seq x y z
N MET A 1 -5.25 -12.05 21.66
CA MET A 1 -4.58 -13.33 21.34
C MET A 1 -3.88 -13.15 20.00
N VAL A 2 -2.54 -13.11 19.96
CA VAL A 2 -1.80 -12.91 18.70
C VAL A 2 -1.67 -14.27 18.00
N TYR A 3 -2.21 -14.39 16.79
CA TYR A 3 -2.09 -15.61 15.99
C TYR A 3 -0.72 -15.68 15.31
N THR A 4 -0.06 -16.82 15.42
CA THR A 4 1.19 -17.11 14.70
C THR A 4 1.03 -18.38 13.86
N ILE A 5 1.61 -18.39 12.66
CA ILE A 5 1.63 -19.58 11.81
C ILE A 5 2.51 -20.63 12.49
N ARG A 6 1.89 -21.72 12.95
CA ARG A 6 2.56 -22.79 13.70
C ARG A 6 3.22 -23.85 12.80
N HIS A 7 2.87 -23.88 11.52
CA HIS A 7 3.35 -24.90 10.60
C HIS A 7 4.77 -24.57 10.08
N LYS A 8 5.77 -25.34 10.54
CA LYS A 8 7.19 -25.10 10.22
C LYS A 8 7.54 -25.32 8.74
N GLY A 9 6.88 -26.25 8.05
CA GLY A 9 7.09 -26.49 6.62
C GLY A 9 6.45 -25.45 5.68
N PHE A 10 5.76 -24.44 6.22
CA PHE A 10 5.23 -23.34 5.41
C PHE A 10 6.37 -22.55 4.76
N TRP A 11 7.50 -22.38 5.47
CA TRP A 11 8.67 -21.65 4.99
C TRP A 11 9.39 -22.36 3.82
N ASP A 12 9.41 -23.69 3.80
CA ASP A 12 10.03 -24.45 2.71
C ASP A 12 9.25 -24.33 1.39
N TYR A 13 7.92 -24.17 1.48
CA TYR A 13 7.05 -23.93 0.33
C TYR A 13 7.00 -22.45 -0.06
N ALA A 14 6.94 -21.54 0.91
CA ALA A 14 6.75 -20.10 0.68
C ALA A 14 8.05 -19.30 0.42
N VAL A 15 9.20 -19.73 0.96
CA VAL A 15 10.44 -18.93 0.94
C VAL A 15 11.60 -19.61 0.18
N GLY A 16 11.68 -20.94 0.17
CA GLY A 16 12.83 -21.64 -0.42
C GLY A 16 12.64 -22.15 -1.85
N ASN A 17 11.43 -22.53 -2.25
CA ASN A 17 11.20 -23.28 -3.50
C ASN A 17 10.38 -22.54 -4.57
N GLY A 18 9.81 -21.36 -4.28
CA GLY A 18 8.93 -20.66 -5.23
C GLY A 18 9.62 -20.04 -6.46
N TYR A 19 10.94 -19.86 -6.43
CA TYR A 19 11.68 -19.23 -7.54
C TYR A 19 12.15 -20.21 -8.62
N TYR A 20 12.20 -21.50 -8.27
CA TYR A 20 12.54 -22.59 -9.18
C TYR A 20 11.45 -23.63 -9.12
N ASP A 21 10.60 -23.67 -10.14
CA ASP A 21 9.88 -24.92 -10.41
C ASP A 21 10.94 -26.01 -10.54
N ARG A 22 10.89 -27.02 -9.67
CA ARG A 22 11.75 -28.21 -9.75
C ARG A 22 11.24 -29.11 -10.88
N ASN A 23 11.15 -28.56 -12.07
CA ASN A 23 10.82 -29.28 -13.29
C ASN A 23 12.08 -29.94 -13.81
N PHE A 24 11.95 -31.20 -14.25
CA PHE A 24 13.03 -32.03 -14.79
C PHE A 24 13.92 -31.28 -15.81
N HIS A 25 13.32 -30.43 -16.63
CA HIS A 25 14.01 -29.64 -17.66
C HIS A 25 14.84 -28.46 -17.14
N ASN A 26 14.70 -28.03 -15.88
CA ASN A 26 15.47 -26.92 -15.33
C ASN A 26 16.91 -27.31 -14.96
N PHE A 27 17.21 -28.60 -14.80
CA PHE A 27 18.59 -29.10 -14.67
C PHE A 27 19.38 -28.95 -15.97
N ILE A 28 18.73 -29.09 -17.12
CA ILE A 28 19.37 -29.07 -18.44
C ILE A 28 19.72 -27.63 -18.87
N LYS A 29 18.93 -26.63 -18.47
CA LYS A 29 19.08 -25.23 -18.91
C LYS A 29 20.33 -24.49 -18.38
N LYS A 30 20.97 -24.99 -17.32
CA LYS A 30 22.18 -24.38 -16.75
C LYS A 30 23.48 -24.86 -17.42
N ILE A 31 23.41 -25.90 -18.24
CA ILE A 31 24.57 -26.47 -18.90
C ILE A 31 24.76 -25.72 -20.22
N GLU A 32 25.85 -24.97 -20.35
CA GLU A 32 26.22 -24.41 -21.65
C GLU A 32 26.53 -25.56 -22.62
N PRO A 33 25.91 -25.59 -23.79
CA PRO A 33 26.15 -26.66 -24.74
C PRO A 33 27.60 -26.55 -25.25
N PRO A 34 28.33 -27.68 -25.36
CA PRO A 34 29.73 -27.67 -25.76
C PRO A 34 29.89 -27.08 -27.16
N LYS A 35 30.70 -26.02 -27.28
CA LYS A 35 30.88 -25.25 -28.52
C LYS A 35 31.33 -26.12 -29.69
N GLU A 36 32.17 -27.12 -29.41
CA GLU A 36 32.73 -28.02 -30.42
C GLU A 36 31.70 -28.99 -31.02
N GLN A 37 30.59 -29.27 -30.30
CA GLN A 37 29.56 -30.22 -30.72
C GLN A 37 28.26 -29.54 -31.15
N THR A 38 28.16 -28.21 -30.95
CA THR A 38 26.94 -27.45 -31.19
C THR A 38 26.97 -26.82 -32.58
N LEU A 39 26.23 -27.39 -33.52
CA LEU A 39 26.12 -26.84 -34.88
C LEU A 39 25.29 -25.55 -34.92
N PHE A 40 24.16 -25.52 -34.20
CA PHE A 40 23.28 -24.35 -34.12
C PHE A 40 22.66 -24.24 -32.74
N ILE A 41 22.46 -22.99 -32.29
CA ILE A 41 21.73 -22.68 -31.06
C ILE A 41 20.75 -21.54 -31.31
N THR A 42 19.51 -21.68 -30.86
CA THR A 42 18.53 -20.60 -30.84
C THR A 42 18.39 -20.12 -29.41
N ARG A 43 18.81 -18.88 -29.15
CA ARG A 43 18.72 -18.24 -27.83
C ARG A 43 17.98 -16.92 -27.96
N LYS A 44 16.95 -16.74 -27.13
CA LYS A 44 16.20 -15.48 -27.04
C LYS A 44 16.86 -14.45 -26.13
N ASN A 45 17.56 -14.91 -25.09
CA ASN A 45 18.17 -14.02 -24.09
C ASN A 45 19.27 -13.20 -24.75
N ASP A 46 19.23 -11.89 -24.51
CA ASP A 46 20.17 -10.92 -25.01
C ASP A 46 20.90 -10.21 -23.87
N SER A 47 21.97 -9.48 -24.20
CA SER A 47 22.72 -8.67 -23.23
C SER A 47 22.23 -7.22 -23.17
N TYR A 48 21.12 -6.88 -23.84
CA TYR A 48 20.62 -5.51 -23.94
C TYR A 48 19.70 -5.12 -22.78
N PHE A 49 19.40 -6.06 -21.89
CA PHE A 49 18.52 -5.88 -20.75
C PHE A 49 18.85 -4.66 -19.85
N PRO A 50 20.12 -4.27 -19.54
CA PRO A 50 20.37 -3.15 -18.64
C PRO A 50 19.92 -1.82 -19.25
N PHE A 51 20.17 -1.64 -20.55
CA PHE A 51 19.78 -0.44 -21.28
C PHE A 51 18.28 -0.35 -21.45
N ARG A 52 17.63 -1.48 -21.75
CA ARG A 52 16.16 -1.56 -21.85
C ARG A 52 15.51 -1.27 -20.50
N TYR A 53 16.05 -1.79 -19.40
CA TYR A 53 15.53 -1.54 -18.06
C TYR A 53 15.53 -0.05 -17.70
N LEU A 54 16.65 0.64 -17.95
CA LEU A 54 16.75 2.10 -17.75
C LEU A 54 15.84 2.88 -18.69
N HIS A 55 15.72 2.43 -19.94
CA HIS A 55 14.85 3.04 -20.93
C HIS A 55 13.37 2.93 -20.54
N VAL A 56 12.93 1.77 -20.07
CA VAL A 56 11.57 1.53 -19.59
C VAL A 56 11.24 2.44 -18.41
N TYR A 57 12.14 2.58 -17.44
CA TYR A 57 11.94 3.52 -16.32
C TYR A 57 11.71 4.96 -16.82
N ARG A 58 12.56 5.42 -17.73
CA ARG A 58 12.47 6.77 -18.31
C ARG A 58 11.17 6.98 -19.07
N THR A 59 10.75 5.99 -19.84
CA THR A 59 9.55 6.08 -20.70
C THR A 59 8.25 6.00 -19.89
N LEU A 60 8.17 5.12 -18.89
CA LEU A 60 7.04 5.07 -17.94
C LEU A 60 6.82 6.42 -17.25
N LYS A 61 7.90 7.02 -16.73
CA LYS A 61 7.85 8.33 -16.08
C LYS A 61 7.37 9.40 -17.06
N ARG A 62 7.96 9.47 -18.26
CA ARG A 62 7.62 10.50 -19.25
C ARG A 62 6.19 10.38 -19.78
N ALA A 63 5.74 9.16 -20.09
CA ALA A 63 4.39 8.91 -20.59
C ALA A 63 3.32 9.37 -19.61
N SER A 64 3.51 9.09 -18.31
CA SER A 64 2.54 9.50 -17.30
C SER A 64 2.61 11.00 -16.99
N ASN A 65 3.82 11.58 -16.96
CA ASN A 65 3.99 13.02 -16.73
C ASN A 65 3.28 13.90 -17.75
N GLN A 66 3.04 13.40 -18.98
CA GLN A 66 2.26 14.11 -19.99
C GLN A 66 0.86 14.52 -19.48
N PHE A 67 0.24 13.68 -18.65
CA PHE A 67 -1.12 13.87 -18.16
C PHE A 67 -1.20 14.59 -16.81
N PHE A 68 -0.07 14.82 -16.14
CA PHE A 68 -0.02 15.48 -14.82
C PHE A 68 -0.04 17.02 -14.91
N GLN A 69 -0.20 17.59 -16.11
CA GLN A 69 -0.39 19.05 -16.32
C GLN A 69 0.68 19.94 -15.66
N GLY A 70 1.90 19.44 -15.51
CA GLY A 70 2.98 20.19 -14.86
C GLY A 70 2.93 20.24 -13.33
N ASN A 71 1.99 19.54 -12.68
CA ASN A 71 1.91 19.50 -11.22
C ASN A 71 3.11 18.73 -10.62
N GLU A 72 4.00 19.45 -9.94
CA GLU A 72 5.22 18.88 -9.37
C GLU A 72 4.96 17.86 -8.26
N LEU A 73 3.95 18.08 -7.43
CA LEU A 73 3.61 17.18 -6.33
C LEU A 73 3.23 15.79 -6.89
N ILE A 74 2.35 15.76 -7.89
CA ILE A 74 1.90 14.52 -8.53
C ILE A 74 3.07 13.82 -9.22
N GLN A 75 3.90 14.56 -9.96
CA GLN A 75 5.08 14.00 -10.62
C GLN A 75 6.06 13.37 -9.63
N ASN A 76 6.26 13.99 -8.47
CA ASN A 76 7.13 13.49 -7.42
C ASN A 76 6.55 12.24 -6.75
N VAL A 77 5.26 12.24 -6.39
CA VAL A 77 4.55 11.08 -5.84
C VAL A 77 4.58 9.89 -6.81
N PHE A 78 4.33 10.15 -8.09
CA PHE A 78 4.39 9.13 -9.12
C PHE A 78 5.81 8.57 -9.31
N THR A 79 6.82 9.44 -9.26
CA THR A 79 8.23 9.02 -9.32
C THR A 79 8.59 8.09 -8.16
N LEU A 80 8.15 8.41 -6.94
CA LEU A 80 8.34 7.53 -5.78
C LEU A 80 7.63 6.18 -5.96
N SER A 81 6.43 6.20 -6.54
CA SER A 81 5.66 4.98 -6.83
C SER A 81 6.39 4.07 -7.83
N ILE A 82 6.89 4.62 -8.95
CA ILE A 82 7.70 3.86 -9.91
C ILE A 82 8.97 3.33 -9.24
N ARG A 83 9.67 4.16 -8.45
CA ARG A 83 10.89 3.71 -7.75
C ARG A 83 10.60 2.53 -6.81
N ALA A 84 9.48 2.57 -6.08
CA ALA A 84 9.08 1.46 -5.22
C ALA A 84 8.83 0.17 -6.02
N MET A 85 8.24 0.25 -7.22
CA MET A 85 8.07 -0.92 -8.10
C MET A 85 9.42 -1.51 -8.53
N TYR A 86 10.41 -0.68 -8.80
CA TYR A 86 11.75 -1.09 -9.20
C TYR A 86 12.60 -1.61 -8.03
N GLN A 87 12.35 -1.13 -6.80
CA GLN A 87 13.07 -1.56 -5.58
C GLN A 87 12.52 -2.85 -4.98
N ARG A 88 11.24 -3.16 -5.18
CA ARG A 88 10.59 -4.36 -4.64
C ARG A 88 10.98 -5.66 -5.35
N VAL A 89 11.89 -5.59 -6.31
CA VAL A 89 12.34 -6.79 -7.01
C VAL A 89 13.34 -7.54 -6.13
N PRO A 90 13.02 -8.78 -5.70
CA PRO A 90 13.92 -9.58 -4.86
C PRO A 90 15.27 -9.81 -5.54
N GLU A 91 16.36 -9.77 -4.78
CA GLU A 91 17.71 -9.98 -5.32
C GLU A 91 17.85 -11.37 -5.97
N GLU A 92 17.12 -12.35 -5.44
CA GLU A 92 17.10 -13.72 -5.92
C GLU A 92 16.52 -13.85 -7.34
N MET A 93 15.65 -12.93 -7.77
CA MET A 93 15.17 -12.90 -9.14
C MET A 93 16.28 -12.56 -10.14
N PHE A 94 17.30 -11.81 -9.73
CA PHE A 94 18.40 -11.36 -10.60
C PHE A 94 19.56 -12.35 -10.66
N THR A 95 19.84 -13.03 -9.54
CA THR A 95 21.00 -13.91 -9.39
C THR A 95 20.65 -15.37 -9.61
N GLN A 96 19.43 -15.79 -9.25
CA GLN A 96 19.07 -17.18 -9.23
C GLN A 96 18.22 -17.58 -10.43
N ARG A 97 17.36 -16.72 -11.00
CA ARG A 97 16.48 -17.11 -12.13
C ARG A 97 17.10 -16.84 -13.50
N TYR A 98 17.21 -17.87 -14.34
CA TYR A 98 17.67 -17.71 -15.73
C TYR A 98 16.71 -16.80 -16.53
N GLY A 99 17.23 -15.69 -17.06
CA GLY A 99 16.43 -14.67 -17.76
C GLY A 99 15.55 -13.81 -16.84
N GLY A 100 15.82 -13.76 -15.53
CA GLY A 100 15.06 -12.93 -14.58
C GLY A 100 15.06 -11.45 -14.96
N TRP A 101 16.20 -10.92 -15.40
CA TRP A 101 16.32 -9.56 -15.93
C TRP A 101 15.41 -9.30 -17.14
N ASP A 102 15.46 -10.18 -18.15
CA ASP A 102 14.62 -10.05 -19.35
C ASP A 102 13.13 -10.10 -19.00
N MET A 103 12.74 -10.96 -18.04
CA MET A 103 11.35 -11.04 -17.59
C MET A 103 10.87 -9.70 -16.98
N LEU A 104 11.71 -9.03 -16.19
CA LEU A 104 11.36 -7.75 -15.58
C LEU A 104 11.25 -6.64 -16.62
N VAL A 105 12.19 -6.61 -17.56
CA VAL A 105 12.14 -5.67 -18.69
C VAL A 105 10.86 -5.87 -19.49
N HIS A 106 10.53 -7.11 -19.86
CA HIS A 106 9.32 -7.42 -20.60
C HIS A 106 8.03 -7.09 -19.83
N LYS A 107 8.02 -7.28 -18.50
CA LYS A 107 6.89 -6.84 -17.67
C LYS A 107 6.77 -5.32 -17.69
N GLY A 108 7.88 -4.60 -17.53
CA GLY A 108 7.90 -3.15 -17.59
C GLY A 108 7.46 -2.59 -18.95
N GLU A 109 7.82 -3.25 -20.06
CA GLU A 109 7.36 -2.89 -21.40
C GLU A 109 5.83 -3.00 -21.55
N ARG A 110 5.19 -4.00 -20.94
CA ARG A 110 3.72 -4.11 -20.91
C ARG A 110 3.07 -3.00 -20.08
N HIS A 111 3.67 -2.63 -18.96
CA HIS A 111 3.21 -1.47 -18.19
C HIS A 111 3.34 -0.19 -19.01
N TRP A 112 4.43 -0.06 -19.77
CA TRP A 112 4.67 1.10 -20.62
C TRP A 112 3.65 1.21 -21.74
N GLU A 113 3.34 0.11 -22.43
CA GLU A 113 2.27 0.05 -23.42
C GLU A 113 0.97 0.65 -22.88
N LEU A 114 0.47 0.15 -21.74
CA LEU A 114 -0.76 0.67 -21.12
C LEU A 114 -0.64 2.14 -20.69
N MET A 115 0.52 2.55 -20.17
CA MET A 115 0.73 3.94 -19.73
C MET A 115 0.75 4.93 -20.89
N THR A 116 1.23 4.53 -22.07
CA THR A 116 1.23 5.39 -23.26
C THR A 116 -0.18 5.65 -23.79
N TYR A 117 -1.09 4.68 -23.61
CA TYR A 117 -2.51 4.83 -23.95
C TYR A 117 -3.34 5.46 -22.83
N ASN A 118 -2.72 5.87 -21.72
CA ASN A 118 -3.40 6.40 -20.53
C ASN A 118 -4.45 5.42 -19.96
N GLN A 119 -4.22 4.12 -20.07
CA GLN A 119 -5.14 3.06 -19.61
C GLN A 119 -4.61 2.31 -18.40
N HIS A 120 -3.43 2.67 -17.90
CA HIS A 120 -2.81 1.95 -16.82
C HIS A 120 -3.57 2.21 -15.49
N PRO A 121 -3.96 1.17 -14.73
CA PRO A 121 -4.70 1.34 -13.48
C PRO A 121 -4.05 2.32 -12.50
N LEU A 122 -2.72 2.24 -12.31
CA LEU A 122 -1.96 3.20 -11.50
C LEU A 122 -2.16 4.67 -11.90
N GLN A 123 -2.29 4.97 -13.20
CA GLN A 123 -2.54 6.34 -13.64
C GLN A 123 -3.95 6.78 -13.25
N GLN A 124 -4.94 5.91 -13.46
CA GLN A 124 -6.34 6.17 -13.13
C GLN A 124 -6.55 6.35 -11.62
N ASP A 125 -6.00 5.44 -10.82
CA ASP A 125 -6.02 5.54 -9.35
C ASP A 125 -5.39 6.85 -8.88
N LEU A 126 -4.27 7.25 -9.49
CA LEU A 126 -3.60 8.50 -9.14
C LEU A 126 -4.45 9.72 -9.48
N TYR A 127 -5.11 9.74 -10.65
CA TYR A 127 -6.00 10.84 -11.02
C TYR A 127 -7.16 10.96 -10.03
N GLU A 128 -7.78 9.84 -9.64
CA GLU A 128 -8.86 9.85 -8.65
C GLU A 128 -8.41 10.36 -7.29
N MET A 129 -7.28 9.87 -6.78
CA MET A 129 -6.73 10.31 -5.50
C MET A 129 -6.38 11.80 -5.51
N VAL A 130 -5.76 12.26 -6.59
CA VAL A 130 -5.41 13.68 -6.76
C VAL A 130 -6.66 14.54 -6.84
N ASN A 131 -7.66 14.13 -7.61
CA ASN A 131 -8.90 14.90 -7.74
C ASN A 131 -9.62 15.01 -6.39
N LYS A 132 -9.66 13.92 -5.60
CA LYS A 132 -10.18 13.95 -4.23
C LYS A 132 -9.39 14.92 -3.36
N TYR A 133 -8.05 14.86 -3.40
CA TYR A 133 -7.19 15.76 -2.64
C TYR A 133 -7.38 17.24 -3.02
N ILE A 134 -7.44 17.55 -4.33
CA ILE A 134 -7.68 18.92 -4.81
C ILE A 134 -9.07 19.40 -4.37
N HIS A 135 -10.08 18.55 -4.47
CA HIS A 135 -11.42 18.87 -3.99
C HIS A 135 -11.42 19.15 -2.48
N GLU A 136 -10.73 18.34 -1.66
CA GLU A 136 -10.66 18.53 -0.21
C GLU A 136 -9.86 19.76 0.22
N THR A 137 -8.85 20.16 -0.55
CA THR A 137 -7.94 21.25 -0.21
C THR A 137 -8.33 22.60 -0.80
N GLN A 138 -8.79 22.60 -2.06
CA GLN A 138 -9.08 23.79 -2.85
C GLN A 138 -10.56 23.90 -3.24
N GLY A 139 -11.35 22.85 -3.06
CA GLY A 139 -12.79 22.90 -3.31
C GLY A 139 -13.48 23.85 -2.34
N GLU A 140 -14.61 24.40 -2.77
CA GLU A 140 -15.49 25.17 -1.90
C GLU A 140 -16.06 24.23 -0.84
N LYS A 141 -15.45 24.25 0.35
CA LYS A 141 -16.00 23.59 1.53
C LYS A 141 -17.32 24.24 1.87
N SER A 142 -18.35 23.42 2.10
CA SER A 142 -19.62 23.94 2.61
C SER A 142 -19.38 24.62 3.96
N GLU A 143 -20.27 25.54 4.33
CA GLU A 143 -20.18 26.25 5.61
C GLU A 143 -20.27 25.26 6.79
N GLU A 144 -21.03 24.18 6.62
CA GLU A 144 -21.12 23.06 7.56
C GLU A 144 -19.79 22.32 7.73
N GLU A 145 -19.05 22.06 6.66
CA GLU A 145 -17.74 21.40 6.73
C GLU A 145 -16.69 22.25 7.46
N LYS A 146 -16.72 23.57 7.26
CA LYS A 146 -15.82 24.50 7.95
C LYS A 146 -16.14 24.56 9.44
N GLN A 147 -17.41 24.77 9.79
CA GLN A 147 -17.86 24.81 11.19
C GLN A 147 -17.53 23.50 11.91
N ARG A 148 -17.72 22.36 11.25
CA ARG A 148 -17.34 21.05 11.80
C ARG A 148 -15.84 20.91 12.06
N ALA A 149 -15.00 21.32 11.11
CA ALA A 149 -13.56 21.28 11.30
C ALA A 149 -13.14 22.13 12.51
N GLU A 150 -13.75 23.30 12.69
CA GLU A 150 -13.55 24.14 13.87
C GLU A 150 -14.04 23.50 15.17
N GLU A 151 -15.19 22.82 15.16
CA GLU A 151 -15.72 22.11 16.32
C GLU A 151 -14.79 20.97 16.76
N ILE A 152 -14.25 20.20 15.81
CA ILE A 152 -13.29 19.13 16.09
C ILE A 152 -12.01 19.72 16.71
N LEU A 153 -11.49 20.81 16.15
CA LEU A 153 -10.31 21.48 16.69
C LEU A 153 -10.56 22.05 18.09
N LYS A 154 -11.71 22.69 18.33
CA LYS A 154 -12.10 23.19 19.65
C LYS A 154 -12.21 22.05 20.66
N LYS A 155 -12.84 20.92 20.30
CA LYS A 155 -12.91 19.72 21.14
C LYS A 155 -11.52 19.20 21.50
N LEU A 156 -10.64 19.05 20.50
CA LEU A 156 -9.25 18.65 20.71
C LEU A 156 -8.53 19.58 21.70
N GLU A 157 -8.65 20.89 21.53
CA GLU A 157 -8.05 21.86 22.44
C GLU A 157 -8.58 21.72 23.87
N THR A 158 -9.89 21.54 24.04
CA THR A 158 -10.50 21.37 25.37
C THR A 158 -10.03 20.11 26.08
N LEU A 159 -9.98 18.96 25.37
CA LEU A 159 -9.50 17.70 25.94
C LEU A 159 -8.01 17.75 26.25
N THR A 160 -7.23 18.41 25.40
CA THR A 160 -5.79 18.60 25.62
C THR A 160 -5.53 19.47 26.86
N LYS A 161 -6.31 20.54 27.06
CA LYS A 161 -6.23 21.37 28.28
C LYS A 161 -6.65 20.59 29.53
N ALA A 162 -7.76 19.87 29.47
CA ALA A 162 -8.24 19.05 30.58
C ALA A 162 -7.21 17.96 30.96
N LYS A 163 -6.56 17.34 29.97
CA LYS A 163 -5.51 16.32 30.21
C LYS A 163 -4.26 16.94 30.84
N LYS A 164 -3.84 18.14 30.41
CA LYS A 164 -2.75 18.89 31.07
C LYS A 164 -3.06 19.20 32.53
N GLU A 165 -4.27 19.68 32.81
CA GLU A 165 -4.71 19.99 34.17
C GLU A 165 -4.76 18.74 35.05
N ARG A 166 -5.30 17.63 34.53
CA ARG A 166 -5.38 16.34 35.24
C ARG A 166 -4.01 15.77 35.60
N LEU A 167 -3.02 15.93 34.72
CA LEU A 167 -1.65 15.50 34.96
C LEU A 167 -0.85 16.47 35.86
N GLY A 168 -1.43 17.62 36.22
CA GLY A 168 -0.78 18.62 37.07
C GLY A 168 0.44 19.28 36.41
N LEU A 169 0.50 19.28 35.08
CA LEU A 169 1.62 19.82 34.32
C LEU A 169 1.69 21.35 34.49
N LYS A 170 2.90 21.86 34.69
CA LYS A 170 3.14 23.31 34.75
C LYS A 170 2.89 23.95 33.38
N PRO A 171 2.68 25.29 33.31
CA PRO A 171 2.35 25.98 32.05
C PRO A 171 3.36 25.75 30.91
N TYR A 172 4.62 25.46 31.25
CA TYR A 172 5.73 25.27 30.32
C TYR A 172 5.98 23.80 29.96
N GLU A 173 5.31 22.88 30.64
CA GLU A 173 5.46 21.44 30.43
C GLU A 173 4.51 20.98 29.32
N THR A 174 5.04 20.17 28.42
CA THR A 174 4.31 19.65 27.26
C THR A 174 3.79 18.26 27.55
N LEU A 175 2.63 17.93 26.97
CA LEU A 175 2.16 16.55 26.96
C LEU A 175 3.11 15.68 26.12
N GLU A 176 3.21 14.42 26.49
CA GLU A 176 3.91 13.46 25.66
C GLU A 176 3.12 13.19 24.38
N GLN A 177 3.81 12.69 23.35
CA GLN A 177 3.19 12.40 22.05
C GLN A 177 2.08 11.34 22.17
N GLN A 178 2.24 10.36 23.08
CA GLN A 178 1.21 9.37 23.38
C GLN A 178 -0.05 10.02 23.94
N ASP A 179 0.10 10.97 24.86
CA ASP A 179 -1.05 11.63 25.46
C ASP A 179 -1.87 12.43 24.46
N LEU A 180 -1.20 13.06 23.49
CA LEU A 180 -1.82 13.78 22.38
C LEU A 180 -2.48 12.83 21.37
N ALA A 181 -1.89 11.66 21.13
CA ALA A 181 -2.48 10.63 20.27
C ALA A 181 -3.77 10.09 20.88
N ASP A 182 -3.78 9.82 22.19
CA ASP A 182 -4.97 9.34 22.90
C ASP A 182 -6.14 10.34 22.82
N THR A 183 -5.89 11.63 23.03
CA THR A 183 -6.94 12.66 22.94
C THR A 183 -7.47 12.79 21.52
N PHE A 184 -6.60 12.65 20.52
CA PHE A 184 -7.01 12.62 19.13
C PHE A 184 -7.86 11.39 18.80
N ASP A 185 -7.45 10.21 19.26
CA ASP A 185 -8.18 8.96 19.03
C ASP A 185 -9.57 8.99 19.70
N GLU A 186 -9.69 9.59 20.88
CA GLU A 186 -10.97 9.79 21.57
C GLU A 186 -11.94 10.66 20.74
N VAL A 187 -11.48 11.82 20.26
CA VAL A 187 -12.29 12.72 19.42
C VAL A 187 -12.68 12.04 18.11
N MET A 188 -11.74 11.35 17.47
CA MET A 188 -12.01 10.66 16.21
C MET A 188 -12.92 9.45 16.40
N LYS A 189 -12.91 8.78 17.56
CA LYS A 189 -13.84 7.70 17.88
C LYS A 189 -15.27 8.22 17.94
N GLU A 190 -15.51 9.33 18.65
CA GLU A 190 -16.83 9.97 18.72
C GLU A 190 -17.33 10.40 17.34
N GLU A 191 -16.45 11.02 16.54
CA GLU A 191 -16.78 11.49 15.20
C GLU A 191 -17.22 10.33 14.30
N ARG A 192 -16.44 9.23 14.29
CA ARG A 192 -16.73 8.03 13.48
C ARG A 192 -18.03 7.35 13.91
N ALA A 193 -18.30 7.27 15.21
CA ALA A 193 -19.54 6.70 15.74
C ALA A 193 -20.77 7.53 15.35
N SER A 194 -20.67 8.87 15.37
CA SER A 194 -21.77 9.75 14.99
C SER A 194 -22.08 9.74 13.49
N ARG A 195 -21.06 9.59 12.65
CA ARG A 195 -21.19 9.73 11.19
C ARG A 195 -21.48 8.41 10.48
N GLY A 196 -21.24 7.27 11.12
CA GLY A 196 -21.36 5.96 10.48
C GLY A 196 -20.35 5.82 9.34
N SER A 197 -19.09 5.56 9.67
CA SER A 197 -18.12 5.20 8.62
C SER A 197 -18.43 3.80 8.09
N ALA A 198 -18.47 3.64 6.76
CA ALA A 198 -18.60 2.34 6.10
C ALA A 198 -17.47 1.35 6.45
N HIS A 199 -16.38 1.84 7.03
CA HIS A 199 -15.23 1.07 7.48
C HIS A 199 -15.07 1.07 9.01
N TYR A 200 -15.99 1.70 9.75
CA TYR A 200 -15.98 1.61 11.21
C TYR A 200 -16.60 0.27 11.61
N VAL A 201 -15.71 -0.66 11.95
CA VAL A 201 -16.11 -1.88 12.64
C VAL A 201 -16.35 -1.47 14.09
N LYS A 202 -17.63 -1.47 14.51
CA LYS A 202 -17.98 -1.32 15.91
C LYS A 202 -17.20 -2.36 16.74
N PRO A 203 -16.66 -2.00 17.92
CA PRO A 203 -16.10 -2.96 18.86
C PRO A 203 -17.07 -4.13 19.06
N LEU A 204 -16.57 -5.35 19.11
CA LEU A 204 -17.39 -6.56 19.23
C LEU A 204 -18.35 -6.48 20.43
N GLU A 205 -17.90 -5.89 21.54
CA GLU A 205 -18.70 -5.66 22.76
C GLU A 205 -19.91 -4.75 22.52
N GLU A 206 -19.78 -3.73 21.66
CA GLU A 206 -20.89 -2.84 21.30
C GLU A 206 -21.89 -3.56 20.38
N VAL A 207 -21.40 -4.42 19.49
CA VAL A 207 -22.24 -5.25 18.60
C VAL A 207 -23.01 -6.30 19.42
N GLU A 208 -22.34 -7.01 20.32
CA GLU A 208 -22.96 -8.01 21.20
C GLU A 208 -24.01 -7.38 22.12
N ALA A 209 -23.77 -6.16 22.63
CA ALA A 209 -24.72 -5.45 23.47
C ALA A 209 -25.94 -4.91 22.69
N GLU A 210 -25.78 -4.54 21.41
CA GLU A 210 -26.90 -4.21 20.52
C GLU A 210 -27.72 -5.46 20.17
N ASP A 211 -27.04 -6.57 19.84
CA ASP A 211 -27.68 -7.86 19.59
C ASP A 211 -28.43 -8.39 20.81
N GLU A 212 -27.89 -8.23 22.03
CA GLU A 212 -28.59 -8.60 23.26
C GLU A 212 -29.77 -7.68 23.59
N LYS A 213 -29.81 -6.44 23.08
CA LYS A 213 -30.97 -5.55 23.23
C LYS A 213 -32.08 -5.90 22.24
N GLU A 214 -31.75 -6.22 21.00
CA GLU A 214 -32.72 -6.62 19.98
C GLU A 214 -33.20 -8.07 20.18
N ASN A 215 -32.29 -8.96 20.58
CA ASN A 215 -32.54 -10.35 20.88
C ASN A 215 -32.09 -10.66 22.31
N PRO A 216 -32.83 -10.17 23.33
CA PRO A 216 -32.53 -10.52 24.71
C PRO A 216 -32.49 -12.03 24.81
N ARG A 217 -31.30 -12.56 25.18
CA ARG A 217 -31.06 -13.99 25.28
C ARG A 217 -32.21 -14.60 26.07
N ARG A 218 -33.11 -15.31 25.38
CA ARG A 218 -34.09 -16.16 26.05
C ARG A 218 -33.24 -17.12 26.86
N VAL A 219 -33.33 -17.01 28.18
CA VAL A 219 -32.73 -17.94 29.13
C VAL A 219 -33.11 -19.33 28.63
N SER A 220 -32.17 -20.05 28.01
CA SER A 220 -32.43 -21.42 27.62
C SER A 220 -32.38 -22.24 28.90
N TYR A 221 -33.55 -22.38 29.52
CA TYR A 221 -33.82 -23.40 30.51
C TYR A 221 -33.72 -24.75 29.81
N PHE A 222 -32.51 -25.26 29.66
CA PHE A 222 -32.29 -26.68 29.57
C PHE A 222 -31.92 -27.15 30.98
N TYR A 223 -32.94 -27.70 31.66
CA TYR A 223 -32.76 -28.68 32.73
C TYR A 223 -32.19 -29.97 32.15
#